data_AF-A0A961J0M0-F1
#
_entry.id   AF-A0A961J0M0-F1
#
_cell.length_a   1.000
_cell.length_b   1.000
_cell.length_c   1.000
_cell.angle_alpha   90.00
_cell.angle_beta   90.00
_cell.angle_gamma   90.00
#
_symmetry.space_group_name_H-M   'P 1'
#
loop_
_entity.id
_entity.type
_entity.pdbx_description
1 polymer ?
#
loop_
_entity_poly.entity_id
_entity_poly.type
_entity_poly.pdbx_seq_one_letter_code
_entity_poly.pdbx_strand_id
1 'polypeptide(L)'
;MALINKHAILERNVTLLAIFAFLVVTIGGLVQIVPLFYLDNTIEEVEGMRPYTPLELAGRDIYIREGCYVCHSQMVRPMRDEVERYGHYSLAAESMYDHPFQWGSKRTGPDLARVGGRYSDEWHVDHLRNPQSVVPESVMPKYGFLENHLIDGKYIQDVMSTHKLVGVPYSDEMIENGQMDFMAQADPDSDYDGLIERYGEKVNVRNFDGRPGVSEADALIAYLQMLGTLVDFSTFTPDANR
;
A
#
# COMPACT_ATOMS: atom_id res chain seq x y z
N MET A 1 39.62 10.80 -37.92
CA MET A 1 40.74 10.51 -37.00
C MET A 1 40.86 11.47 -35.81
N ALA A 2 40.52 12.75 -35.93
CA ALA A 2 40.74 13.73 -34.83
C ALA A 2 39.94 13.48 -33.54
N LEU A 3 38.71 12.96 -33.61
CA LEU A 3 37.88 12.68 -32.43
C LEU A 3 38.35 11.44 -31.66
N ILE A 4 38.72 10.36 -32.37
CA ILE A 4 39.24 9.11 -31.79
C ILE A 4 40.56 9.37 -31.05
N ASN A 5 41.45 10.20 -31.61
CA ASN A 5 42.71 10.55 -30.95
C ASN A 5 42.51 11.37 -29.67
N LYS A 6 41.42 12.17 -29.58
CA LYS A 6 41.05 12.92 -28.36
C LYS A 6 40.37 12.03 -27.32
N HIS A 7 39.72 10.94 -27.74
CA HIS A 7 39.10 9.97 -26.84
C HIS A 7 40.11 9.29 -25.91
N ALA A 8 41.34 9.05 -26.40
CA ALA A 8 42.43 8.49 -25.60
C ALA A 8 42.78 9.32 -24.35
N ILE A 9 42.45 10.62 -24.30
CA ILE A 9 42.63 11.48 -23.12
C ILE A 9 41.67 11.07 -22.00
N LEU A 10 40.43 10.70 -22.35
CA LEU A 10 39.42 10.21 -21.41
C LEU A 10 39.75 8.79 -20.95
N GLU A 11 40.09 7.89 -21.87
CA GLU A 11 40.40 6.49 -21.55
C GLU A 11 41.60 6.34 -20.60
N ARG A 12 42.60 7.22 -20.73
CA ARG A 12 43.83 7.16 -19.90
C ARG A 12 43.71 7.89 -18.58
N ASN A 13 42.65 8.68 -18.38
CA ASN A 13 42.44 9.46 -17.17
C ASN A 13 41.21 8.94 -16.42
N VAL A 14 41.47 8.15 -15.37
CA VAL A 14 40.43 7.53 -14.54
C VAL A 14 39.48 8.57 -13.93
N THR A 15 40.01 9.72 -13.48
CA THR A 15 39.20 10.80 -12.90
C THR A 15 38.24 11.41 -13.92
N LEU A 16 38.74 11.73 -15.12
CA LEU A 16 37.87 12.27 -16.18
C LEU A 16 36.82 11.25 -16.60
N LEU A 17 37.21 9.99 -16.81
CA LEU A 17 36.27 8.93 -17.17
C LEU A 17 35.17 8.76 -16.10
N ALA A 18 35.54 8.76 -14.81
CA ALA A 18 34.59 8.66 -13.71
C ALA A 18 33.61 9.85 -13.68
N ILE A 19 34.09 11.08 -13.86
CA ILE A 19 33.22 12.27 -13.88
C ILE A 19 32.24 12.21 -15.05
N PHE A 20 32.71 11.91 -16.26
CA PHE A 20 31.83 11.84 -17.42
C PHE A 20 30.84 10.67 -17.33
N ALA A 21 31.26 9.51 -16.81
CA ALA A 21 30.35 8.39 -16.56
C ALA A 21 29.26 8.78 -15.55
N PHE A 22 29.63 9.44 -14.45
CA PHE A 22 28.68 9.95 -13.46
C PHE A 22 27.69 10.96 -14.07
N LEU A 23 28.17 11.91 -14.86
CA LEU A 23 27.29 12.88 -15.53
C LEU A 23 26.33 12.20 -16.49
N VAL A 24 26.78 11.21 -17.26
CA VAL A 24 25.91 10.52 -18.22
C VAL A 24 24.86 9.67 -17.52
N VAL A 25 25.22 8.90 -16.48
CA VAL A 25 24.27 8.03 -15.77
C VAL A 25 23.24 8.82 -14.96
N THR A 26 23.60 10.00 -14.44
CA THR A 26 22.69 10.81 -13.62
C THR A 26 21.60 11.52 -14.42
N ILE A 27 21.80 11.78 -15.71
CA ILE A 27 20.81 12.46 -16.56
C ILE A 27 19.47 11.70 -16.57
N GLY A 28 19.50 10.36 -16.67
CA GLY A 28 18.27 9.56 -16.68
C GLY A 28 17.45 9.73 -15.39
N GLY A 29 18.13 9.63 -14.23
CA GLY A 29 17.48 9.83 -12.93
C GLY A 29 16.96 11.25 -12.75
N LEU A 30 17.71 12.27 -13.17
CA LEU A 30 17.27 13.66 -13.10
C LEU A 30 16.03 13.92 -13.94
N VAL A 31 15.97 13.40 -15.17
CA VAL A 31 14.84 13.64 -16.08
C VAL A 31 13.59 12.86 -15.67
N GLN A 32 13.74 11.66 -15.09
CA GLN A 32 12.60 10.80 -14.75
C GLN A 32 12.06 11.04 -13.32
N ILE A 33 12.92 11.28 -12.33
CA ILE A 33 12.53 11.34 -10.91
C ILE A 33 12.25 12.77 -10.47
N VAL A 34 13.13 13.73 -10.80
CA VAL A 34 13.03 15.09 -10.25
C VAL A 34 11.71 15.77 -10.62
N PRO A 35 11.21 15.73 -11.87
CA PRO A 35 9.94 16.36 -12.20
C PRO A 35 8.75 15.81 -11.40
N LEU A 36 8.77 14.53 -11.00
CA LEU A 36 7.66 13.93 -10.25
C LEU A 36 7.48 14.53 -8.85
N PHE A 37 8.50 15.19 -8.28
CA PHE A 37 8.37 15.92 -7.01
C PHE A 37 7.65 17.28 -7.14
N TYR A 38 7.54 17.82 -8.35
CA TYR A 38 7.02 19.18 -8.59
C TYR A 38 5.76 19.22 -9.46
N LEU A 39 5.39 18.09 -10.07
CA LEU A 39 4.28 18.01 -11.00
C LEU A 39 3.01 17.55 -10.27
N ASP A 40 2.25 18.52 -9.75
CA ASP A 40 0.98 18.26 -9.06
C ASP A 40 -0.06 17.59 -9.98
N ASN A 41 0.01 17.81 -11.29
CA ASN A 41 -0.87 17.19 -12.28
C ASN A 41 -0.65 15.67 -12.46
N THR A 42 0.34 15.08 -11.80
CA THR A 42 0.53 13.62 -11.82
C THR A 42 -0.33 12.89 -10.80
N ILE A 43 -0.91 13.60 -9.84
CA ILE A 43 -1.80 13.06 -8.81
C ILE A 43 -3.21 13.56 -9.13
N GLU A 44 -4.13 12.62 -9.39
CA GLU A 44 -5.52 12.95 -9.63
C GLU A 44 -6.17 13.53 -8.36
N GLU A 45 -6.98 14.58 -8.50
CA GLU A 45 -7.82 15.07 -7.41
C GLU A 45 -8.91 14.03 -7.13
N VAL A 46 -8.90 13.47 -5.91
CA VAL A 46 -9.88 12.49 -5.45
C VAL A 46 -10.40 12.88 -4.07
N GLU A 47 -11.70 12.73 -3.87
CA GLU A 47 -12.31 12.88 -2.56
C GLU A 47 -12.28 11.55 -1.78
N GLY A 48 -12.16 11.65 -0.46
CA GLY A 48 -12.29 10.51 0.47
C GLY A 48 -11.01 9.75 0.80
N MET A 49 -9.85 10.13 0.22
CA MET A 49 -8.57 9.57 0.64
C MET A 49 -8.22 10.00 2.06
N ARG A 50 -7.77 9.04 2.87
CA ARG A 50 -7.29 9.24 4.24
C ARG A 50 -6.04 8.40 4.51
N PRO A 51 -5.24 8.75 5.54
CA PRO A 51 -4.23 7.85 6.07
C PRO A 51 -4.83 6.51 6.52
N TYR A 52 -3.99 5.47 6.52
CA TYR A 52 -4.35 4.18 7.12
C TYR A 52 -4.64 4.34 8.61
N THR A 53 -5.64 3.63 9.11
CA THR A 53 -5.79 3.49 10.56
C THR A 53 -4.59 2.74 11.14
N PRO A 54 -4.37 2.79 12.47
CA PRO A 54 -3.26 2.10 13.11
C PRO A 54 -3.25 0.58 12.85
N LEU A 55 -4.42 -0.07 12.87
CA LEU A 55 -4.53 -1.52 12.60
C LEU A 55 -4.30 -1.85 11.12
N GLU A 56 -4.86 -1.05 10.20
CA GLU A 56 -4.61 -1.18 8.75
C GLU A 56 -3.12 -1.01 8.42
N LEU A 57 -2.45 -0.06 9.09
CA LEU A 57 -1.02 0.20 8.90
C LEU A 57 -0.16 -0.98 9.37
N ALA A 58 -0.47 -1.55 10.54
CA ALA A 58 0.18 -2.78 11.00
C ALA A 58 -0.08 -3.97 10.05
N GLY A 59 -1.31 -4.08 9.54
CA GLY A 59 -1.70 -5.09 8.55
C GLY A 59 -0.92 -4.98 7.24
N ARG A 60 -0.66 -3.75 6.80
CA ARG A 60 0.18 -3.46 5.64
C ARG A 60 1.64 -3.87 5.89
N ASP A 61 2.17 -3.63 7.08
CA ASP A 61 3.53 -4.05 7.43
C ASP A 61 3.64 -5.59 7.47
N ILE A 62 2.59 -6.29 7.92
CA ILE A 62 2.50 -7.75 7.85
C ILE A 62 2.42 -8.21 6.38
N TYR A 63 1.62 -7.56 5.53
CA TYR A 63 1.55 -7.84 4.10
C TYR A 63 2.93 -7.76 3.42
N ILE A 64 3.73 -6.75 3.80
CA ILE A 64 5.11 -6.58 3.34
C ILE A 64 6.02 -7.67 3.91
N ARG A 65 5.96 -7.94 5.22
CA ARG A 65 6.76 -8.96 5.91
C ARG A 65 6.57 -10.34 5.29
N GLU A 66 5.34 -10.70 4.98
CA GLU A 66 4.97 -12.00 4.40
C GLU A 66 5.25 -12.12 2.90
N GLY A 67 5.68 -11.04 2.26
CA GLY A 67 6.03 -11.04 0.84
C GLY A 67 4.83 -11.22 -0.08
N CYS A 68 3.62 -10.82 0.35
CA CYS A 68 2.41 -10.95 -0.46
C CYS A 68 2.55 -10.26 -1.84
N TYR A 69 3.30 -9.15 -1.89
CA TYR A 69 3.64 -8.40 -3.11
C TYR A 69 4.41 -9.21 -4.17
N VAL A 70 5.01 -10.34 -3.80
CA VAL A 70 5.72 -11.23 -4.75
C VAL A 70 4.72 -11.98 -5.66
N CYS A 71 3.48 -12.15 -5.19
CA CYS A 71 2.43 -12.88 -5.88
C CYS A 71 1.26 -12.00 -6.31
N HIS A 72 0.99 -10.93 -5.57
CA HIS A 72 -0.15 -10.06 -5.77
C HIS A 72 0.29 -8.65 -6.13
N SER A 73 -0.40 -8.05 -7.11
CA SER A 73 -0.25 -6.63 -7.42
C SER A 73 -1.36 -5.82 -6.78
N GLN A 74 -1.07 -4.55 -6.52
CA GLN A 74 -2.07 -3.54 -6.19
C GLN A 74 -1.99 -2.40 -7.20
N MET A 75 -2.26 -2.71 -8.47
CA MET A 75 -2.32 -1.71 -9.54
C MET A 75 -3.15 -2.25 -10.71
N VAL A 76 -4.41 -1.85 -10.78
CA VAL A 76 -5.31 -2.20 -11.89
C VAL A 76 -4.99 -1.31 -13.07
N ARG A 77 -4.68 -1.91 -14.23
CA ARG A 77 -4.32 -1.19 -15.44
C ARG A 77 -5.57 -0.68 -16.18
N PRO A 78 -5.48 0.42 -16.96
CA PRO A 78 -6.61 1.01 -17.69
C PRO A 78 -6.96 0.23 -18.96
N MET A 79 -7.18 -1.07 -18.84
CA MET A 79 -7.64 -1.95 -19.93
C MET A 79 -9.02 -2.51 -19.57
N ARG A 80 -9.92 -2.62 -20.56
CA ARG A 80 -11.29 -3.10 -20.33
C ARG A 80 -11.35 -4.45 -19.59
N ASP A 81 -10.51 -5.42 -19.97
CA ASP A 81 -10.45 -6.73 -19.32
C ASP A 81 -10.00 -6.66 -17.84
N GLU A 82 -9.11 -5.72 -17.51
CA GLU A 82 -8.72 -5.51 -16.10
C GLU A 82 -9.83 -4.83 -15.32
N VAL A 83 -10.53 -3.88 -15.94
CA VAL A 83 -11.63 -3.18 -15.28
C VAL A 83 -12.80 -4.11 -15.02
N GLU A 84 -13.16 -4.97 -15.99
CA GLU A 84 -14.19 -5.99 -15.81
C GLU A 84 -13.84 -7.00 -14.70
N ARG A 85 -12.55 -7.33 -14.53
CA ARG A 85 -12.09 -8.29 -13.53
C ARG A 85 -11.95 -7.69 -12.13
N TYR A 86 -11.30 -6.53 -12.02
CA TYR A 86 -10.84 -5.94 -10.77
C TYR A 86 -11.57 -4.66 -10.38
N GLY A 87 -12.35 -4.04 -11.27
CA GLY A 87 -13.01 -2.76 -11.03
C GLY A 87 -12.21 -1.58 -11.57
N HIS A 88 -12.54 -0.35 -11.14
CA HIS A 88 -11.91 0.86 -11.68
C HIS A 88 -10.38 0.78 -11.63
N TYR A 89 -9.71 1.23 -12.70
CA TYR A 89 -8.26 1.27 -12.77
C TYR A 89 -7.68 2.10 -11.62
N SER A 90 -6.46 1.77 -11.18
CA SER A 90 -5.83 2.47 -10.07
C SER A 90 -5.44 3.89 -10.47
N LEU A 91 -5.72 4.85 -9.58
CA LEU A 91 -5.28 6.24 -9.68
C LEU A 91 -3.99 6.44 -8.88
N ALA A 92 -3.16 7.43 -9.26
CA ALA A 92 -1.93 7.70 -8.54
C ALA A 92 -2.20 8.16 -7.09
N ALA A 93 -3.30 8.89 -6.89
CA ALA A 93 -3.73 9.38 -5.58
C ALA A 93 -3.96 8.28 -4.54
N GLU A 94 -4.32 7.07 -4.96
CA GLU A 94 -4.59 5.95 -4.05
C GLU A 94 -3.34 5.46 -3.32
N SER A 95 -2.17 5.61 -3.96
CA SER A 95 -0.89 5.19 -3.40
C SER A 95 -0.09 6.35 -2.80
N MET A 96 -0.69 7.53 -2.64
CA MET A 96 0.03 8.72 -2.16
C MET A 96 0.56 8.58 -0.72
N TYR A 97 -0.06 7.71 0.10
CA TYR A 97 0.37 7.42 1.47
C TYR A 97 1.12 6.09 1.60
N ASP A 98 1.42 5.41 0.48
CA ASP A 98 2.15 4.16 0.50
C ASP A 98 3.66 4.36 0.60
N HIS A 99 4.19 4.12 1.79
CA HIS A 99 5.63 4.12 2.04
C HIS A 99 6.08 2.71 2.48
N PRO A 100 6.66 1.87 1.60
CA PRO A 100 6.80 2.02 0.13
C PRO A 100 5.55 1.60 -0.68
N PHE A 101 5.43 2.06 -1.92
CA PHE A 101 4.34 1.66 -2.84
C PHE A 101 4.17 0.13 -2.94
N GLN A 102 2.91 -0.35 -3.04
CA GLN A 102 2.59 -1.79 -3.12
C GLN A 102 2.17 -2.25 -4.53
N TRP A 103 2.49 -1.47 -5.56
CA TRP A 103 2.26 -1.90 -6.95
C TRP A 103 3.08 -3.15 -7.23
N GLY A 104 2.42 -4.18 -7.74
CA GLY A 104 3.08 -5.46 -8.01
C GLY A 104 3.83 -5.46 -9.33
N SER A 105 4.87 -6.28 -9.40
CA SER A 105 5.60 -6.57 -10.64
C SER A 105 5.22 -7.93 -11.25
N LYS A 106 4.43 -8.74 -10.52
CA LYS A 106 4.00 -10.08 -10.90
C LYS A 106 2.58 -10.37 -10.39
N ARG A 107 1.86 -11.23 -11.11
CA ARG A 107 0.54 -11.78 -10.72
C ARG A 107 0.59 -13.30 -10.77
N THR A 108 1.02 -13.91 -9.67
CA THR A 108 0.79 -15.35 -9.42
C THR A 108 -0.62 -15.55 -8.88
N GLY A 109 -1.05 -14.66 -7.98
CA GLY A 109 -2.44 -14.50 -7.57
C GLY A 109 -3.08 -13.27 -8.25
N PRO A 110 -4.39 -13.04 -8.01
CA PRO A 110 -5.12 -11.89 -8.56
C PRO A 110 -4.62 -10.55 -8.01
N ASP A 111 -4.95 -9.45 -8.70
CA ASP A 111 -4.73 -8.10 -8.19
C ASP A 111 -5.62 -7.81 -6.96
N LEU A 112 -5.09 -7.10 -5.97
CA LEU A 112 -5.74 -6.82 -4.69
C LEU A 112 -6.14 -5.34 -4.50
N ALA A 113 -5.88 -4.43 -5.45
CA ALA A 113 -6.13 -2.99 -5.28
C ALA A 113 -7.61 -2.62 -5.02
N ARG A 114 -8.52 -3.59 -5.20
CA ARG A 114 -9.98 -3.44 -5.13
C ARG A 114 -10.63 -4.61 -4.39
N VAL A 115 -9.90 -5.24 -3.47
CA VAL A 115 -10.41 -6.42 -2.74
C VAL A 115 -11.34 -6.04 -1.59
N GLY A 116 -11.29 -4.80 -1.10
CA GLY A 116 -12.14 -4.32 -0.02
C GLY A 116 -13.62 -4.57 -0.29
N GLY A 117 -14.28 -5.27 0.63
CA GLY A 117 -15.70 -5.64 0.53
C GLY A 117 -16.05 -6.71 -0.51
N ARG A 118 -15.08 -7.26 -1.26
CA ARG A 118 -15.36 -8.36 -2.22
C ARG A 118 -15.58 -9.71 -1.56
N TYR A 119 -14.92 -9.94 -0.42
CA TYR A 119 -14.98 -11.18 0.35
C TYR A 119 -15.27 -10.84 1.81
N SER A 120 -15.90 -11.77 2.53
CA SER A 120 -16.13 -11.60 3.97
C SER A 120 -14.83 -11.84 4.75
N ASP A 121 -14.79 -11.36 5.99
CA ASP A 121 -13.63 -11.55 6.85
C ASP A 121 -13.39 -13.04 7.13
N GLU A 122 -14.45 -13.82 7.31
CA GLU A 122 -14.36 -15.28 7.47
C GLU A 122 -13.77 -15.96 6.23
N TRP A 123 -14.11 -15.49 5.03
CA TRP A 123 -13.48 -15.99 3.80
C TRP A 123 -11.98 -15.67 3.79
N HIS A 124 -11.59 -14.46 4.18
CA HIS A 124 -10.17 -14.10 4.29
C HIS A 124 -9.44 -14.96 5.32
N VAL A 125 -10.04 -15.22 6.49
CA VAL A 125 -9.50 -16.13 7.51
C VAL A 125 -9.30 -17.53 6.94
N ASP A 126 -10.34 -18.13 6.36
CA ASP A 126 -10.26 -19.49 5.84
C ASP A 126 -9.28 -19.60 4.67
N HIS A 127 -9.24 -18.58 3.80
CA HIS A 127 -8.30 -18.49 2.70
C HIS A 127 -6.85 -18.35 3.20
N LEU A 128 -6.57 -17.47 4.16
CA LEU A 128 -5.23 -17.30 4.72
C LEU A 128 -4.78 -18.56 5.48
N ARG A 129 -5.69 -19.19 6.23
CA ARG A 129 -5.41 -20.43 6.96
C ARG A 129 -4.99 -21.56 6.03
N ASN A 130 -5.75 -21.74 4.95
CA ASN A 130 -5.51 -22.77 3.97
C ASN A 130 -6.15 -22.40 2.62
N PRO A 131 -5.41 -21.75 1.70
CA PRO A 131 -5.98 -21.30 0.44
C PRO A 131 -6.61 -22.44 -0.37
N GLN A 132 -6.02 -23.65 -0.28
CA GLN A 132 -6.49 -24.84 -0.99
C GLN A 132 -7.81 -25.41 -0.44
N SER A 133 -8.27 -25.05 0.76
CA SER A 133 -9.60 -25.49 1.22
C SER A 133 -10.76 -24.68 0.62
N VAL A 134 -10.51 -23.43 0.21
CA VAL A 134 -11.54 -22.56 -0.39
C VAL A 134 -11.36 -22.43 -1.91
N VAL A 135 -10.12 -22.54 -2.40
CA VAL A 135 -9.76 -22.54 -3.83
C VAL A 135 -8.80 -23.71 -4.06
N PRO A 136 -9.30 -24.91 -4.43
CA PRO A 136 -8.50 -26.14 -4.51
C PRO A 136 -7.23 -26.05 -5.36
N GLU A 137 -7.27 -25.26 -6.44
CA GLU A 137 -6.17 -25.02 -7.37
C GLU A 137 -5.19 -23.92 -6.92
N SER A 138 -5.42 -23.30 -5.76
CA SER A 138 -4.58 -22.21 -5.27
C SER A 138 -3.14 -22.65 -5.06
N VAL A 139 -2.21 -21.87 -5.57
CA VAL A 139 -0.76 -22.03 -5.33
C VAL A 139 -0.26 -21.15 -4.17
N MET A 140 -1.16 -20.43 -3.50
CA MET A 140 -0.81 -19.54 -2.39
C MET A 140 -0.34 -20.37 -1.17
N PRO A 141 0.73 -19.94 -0.46
CA PRO A 141 1.16 -20.55 0.78
C PRO A 141 0.11 -20.42 1.90
N LYS A 142 0.21 -21.27 2.92
CA LYS A 142 -0.65 -21.20 4.12
C LYS A 142 -0.07 -20.22 5.12
N TYR A 143 -0.91 -19.32 5.62
CA TYR A 143 -0.58 -18.29 6.59
C TYR A 143 -1.39 -18.43 7.89
N GLY A 144 -1.95 -19.61 8.18
CA GLY A 144 -2.71 -19.86 9.42
C GLY A 144 -1.94 -19.65 10.73
N PHE A 145 -0.62 -19.42 10.67
CA PHE A 145 0.15 -19.00 11.84
C PHE A 145 -0.20 -17.57 12.28
N LEU A 146 -0.64 -16.68 11.37
CA LEU A 146 -0.99 -15.29 11.69
C LEU A 146 -2.07 -15.20 12.78
N GLU A 147 -3.00 -16.15 12.80
CA GLU A 147 -4.07 -16.25 13.80
C GLU A 147 -3.58 -16.63 15.22
N ASN A 148 -2.30 -17.03 15.36
CA ASN A 148 -1.70 -17.40 16.64
C ASN A 148 -0.71 -16.34 17.15
N HIS A 149 -0.46 -15.29 16.38
CA HIS A 149 0.46 -14.21 16.73
C HIS A 149 -0.34 -13.00 17.16
N LEU A 150 -0.40 -12.76 18.48
CA LEU A 150 -1.08 -11.59 19.03
C LEU A 150 -0.17 -10.36 18.99
N ILE A 151 -0.77 -9.21 18.71
CA ILE A 151 -0.10 -7.91 18.59
C ILE A 151 -0.81 -6.87 19.44
N ASP A 152 -0.05 -5.92 20.01
CA ASP A 152 -0.52 -4.95 21.01
C ASP A 152 -0.39 -3.49 20.57
N GLY A 153 0.04 -3.26 19.32
CA GLY A 153 0.26 -1.92 18.78
C GLY A 153 1.41 -1.16 19.45
N LYS A 154 2.32 -1.81 20.19
CA LYS A 154 3.37 -1.14 20.98
C LYS A 154 4.18 -0.06 20.24
N TYR A 155 4.46 -0.27 18.96
CA TYR A 155 5.27 0.64 18.14
C TYR A 155 4.44 1.49 17.17
N ILE A 156 3.11 1.43 17.23
CA ILE A 156 2.28 2.02 16.18
C ILE A 156 2.40 3.55 16.15
N GLN A 157 2.57 4.19 17.31
CA GLN A 157 2.78 5.63 17.41
C GLN A 157 4.10 6.06 16.75
N ASP A 158 5.18 5.28 16.89
CA ASP A 158 6.47 5.53 16.25
C ASP A 158 6.35 5.41 14.72
N VAL A 159 5.63 4.39 14.25
CA VAL A 159 5.38 4.17 12.82
C VAL A 159 4.55 5.32 12.24
N MET A 160 3.46 5.71 12.89
CA MET A 160 2.64 6.84 12.46
C MET A 160 3.40 8.17 12.48
N SER A 161 4.24 8.40 13.51
CA SER A 161 5.12 9.58 13.58
C SER A 161 6.12 9.61 12.42
N THR A 162 6.64 8.45 12.02
CA THR A 162 7.53 8.31 10.87
C THR A 162 6.78 8.57 9.56
N HIS A 163 5.56 8.06 9.41
CA HIS A 163 4.70 8.34 8.27
C HIS A 163 4.35 9.82 8.17
N LYS A 164 4.10 10.48 9.31
CA LYS A 164 3.92 11.93 9.38
C LYS A 164 5.14 12.70 8.89
N LEU A 165 6.34 12.26 9.29
CA LEU A 165 7.60 12.86 8.85
C LEU A 165 7.78 12.78 7.32
N VAL A 166 7.33 11.72 6.67
CA VAL A 166 7.40 11.56 5.20
C VAL A 166 6.21 12.16 4.45
N GLY A 167 5.29 12.84 5.14
CA GLY A 167 4.23 13.65 4.53
C GLY A 167 2.82 13.08 4.63
N VAL A 168 2.60 11.94 5.28
CA VAL A 168 1.25 11.42 5.53
C VAL A 168 0.55 12.32 6.57
N PRO A 169 -0.69 12.78 6.34
CA PRO A 169 -1.32 13.81 7.17
C PRO A 169 -1.93 13.26 8.47
N TYR A 170 -1.13 12.56 9.29
CA TYR A 170 -1.53 12.20 10.65
C TYR A 170 -1.53 13.45 11.56
N SER A 171 -2.64 13.69 12.26
CA SER A 171 -2.69 14.72 13.31
C SER A 171 -1.92 14.27 14.56
N ASP A 172 -1.55 15.21 15.43
CA ASP A 172 -0.94 14.86 16.73
C ASP A 172 -1.90 14.01 17.57
N GLU A 173 -3.20 14.33 17.50
CA GLU A 173 -4.25 13.55 18.17
C GLU A 173 -4.33 12.10 17.66
N MET A 174 -4.21 11.87 16.35
CA MET A 174 -4.15 10.52 15.78
C MET A 174 -2.98 9.72 16.33
N ILE A 175 -1.81 10.35 16.48
CA ILE A 175 -0.61 9.70 17.00
C ILE A 175 -0.76 9.41 18.49
N GLU A 176 -1.21 10.39 19.27
CA GLU A 176 -1.43 10.24 20.71
C GLU A 176 -2.45 9.13 21.02
N ASN A 177 -3.49 9.00 20.20
CA ASN A 177 -4.51 7.96 20.33
C ASN A 177 -4.20 6.68 19.55
N GLY A 178 -3.06 6.58 18.85
CA GLY A 178 -2.81 5.51 17.89
C GLY A 178 -2.91 4.09 18.45
N GLN A 179 -2.46 3.88 19.70
CA GLN A 179 -2.59 2.56 20.35
C GLN A 179 -4.04 2.26 20.78
N MET A 180 -4.80 3.27 21.19
CA MET A 180 -6.21 3.12 21.52
C MET A 180 -7.01 2.79 20.25
N ASP A 181 -6.80 3.56 19.18
CA ASP A 181 -7.41 3.37 17.86
C ASP A 181 -7.09 2.01 17.26
N PHE A 182 -5.84 1.54 17.44
CA PHE A 182 -5.41 0.21 17.04
C PHE A 182 -6.27 -0.88 17.68
N MET A 183 -6.51 -0.79 19.00
CA MET A 183 -7.30 -1.78 19.72
C MET A 183 -8.80 -1.64 19.43
N ALA A 184 -9.29 -0.39 19.38
CA ALA A 184 -10.71 -0.10 19.17
C ALA A 184 -11.20 -0.63 17.81
N GLN A 185 -10.37 -0.58 16.77
CA GLN A 185 -10.78 -1.06 15.45
C GLN A 185 -11.08 -2.58 15.41
N ALA A 186 -10.38 -3.37 16.23
CA ALA A 186 -10.56 -4.81 16.30
C ALA A 186 -11.68 -5.24 17.28
N ASP A 187 -12.25 -4.30 18.04
CA ASP A 187 -13.23 -4.58 19.09
C ASP A 187 -14.55 -3.82 18.83
N PRO A 188 -15.58 -4.49 18.27
CA PRO A 188 -16.86 -3.85 17.97
C PRO A 188 -17.66 -3.47 19.23
N ASP A 189 -17.27 -3.95 20.41
CA ASP A 189 -17.91 -3.61 21.68
C ASP A 189 -17.16 -2.48 22.42
N SER A 190 -16.07 -1.97 21.85
CA SER A 190 -15.28 -0.86 22.41
C SER A 190 -15.88 0.52 22.10
N ASP A 191 -15.38 1.56 22.77
CA ASP A 191 -15.65 2.96 22.41
C ASP A 191 -14.76 3.36 21.22
N TYR A 192 -15.25 3.08 20.01
CA TYR A 192 -14.57 3.39 18.75
C TYR A 192 -15.02 4.73 18.12
N ASP A 193 -15.86 5.53 18.79
CA ASP A 193 -16.37 6.78 18.23
C ASP A 193 -15.22 7.74 17.87
N GLY A 194 -14.19 7.81 18.71
CA GLY A 194 -13.00 8.61 18.44
C GLY A 194 -12.19 8.13 17.23
N LEU A 195 -12.16 6.82 16.96
CA LEU A 195 -11.53 6.27 15.76
C LEU A 195 -12.29 6.73 14.50
N ILE A 196 -13.62 6.70 14.54
CA ILE A 196 -14.45 7.17 13.41
C ILE A 196 -14.33 8.68 13.22
N GLU A 197 -14.25 9.47 14.29
CA GLU A 197 -14.04 10.92 14.18
C GLU A 197 -12.70 11.25 13.50
N ARG A 198 -11.63 10.52 13.84
CA ARG A 198 -10.30 10.75 13.28
C ARG A 198 -10.16 10.22 11.85
N TYR A 199 -10.68 9.04 11.56
CA TYR A 199 -10.44 8.33 10.28
C TYR A 199 -11.70 8.19 9.40
N GLY A 200 -12.83 8.78 9.79
CA GLY A 200 -14.05 8.81 8.98
C GLY A 200 -14.89 7.53 9.01
N GLU A 201 -16.11 7.65 8.49
CA GLU A 201 -17.17 6.63 8.58
C GLU A 201 -16.91 5.34 7.78
N LYS A 202 -15.97 5.37 6.82
CA LYS A 202 -15.62 4.20 6.00
C LYS A 202 -14.71 3.20 6.74
N VAL A 203 -14.29 3.49 7.97
CA VAL A 203 -13.47 2.58 8.77
C VAL A 203 -14.28 1.35 9.15
N ASN A 204 -13.72 0.17 8.89
CA ASN A 204 -14.29 -1.08 9.34
C ASN A 204 -13.89 -1.31 10.80
N VAL A 205 -14.88 -1.39 11.69
CA VAL A 205 -14.70 -1.78 13.10
C VAL A 205 -15.40 -3.10 13.36
N ARG A 206 -14.64 -4.14 13.71
CA ARG A 206 -15.12 -5.50 13.92
C ARG A 206 -13.95 -6.40 14.36
N ASN A 207 -14.29 -7.54 14.94
CA ASN A 207 -13.33 -8.63 15.12
C ASN A 207 -13.17 -9.37 13.78
N PHE A 208 -12.01 -9.26 13.14
CA PHE A 208 -11.80 -9.70 11.77
C PHE A 208 -11.48 -11.19 11.68
N ASP A 209 -10.86 -11.78 12.70
CA ASP A 209 -10.51 -13.20 12.73
C ASP A 209 -11.48 -14.08 13.56
N GLY A 210 -12.39 -13.45 14.31
CA GLY A 210 -13.39 -14.07 15.16
C GLY A 210 -12.84 -14.65 16.47
N ARG A 211 -11.62 -14.30 16.88
CA ARG A 211 -10.94 -14.84 18.06
C ARG A 211 -10.72 -13.78 19.15
N PRO A 212 -10.49 -14.18 20.42
CA PRO A 212 -10.14 -13.23 21.46
C PRO A 212 -8.74 -12.64 21.27
N GLY A 213 -8.62 -11.33 21.49
CA GLY A 213 -7.38 -10.57 21.29
C GLY A 213 -7.28 -9.97 19.90
N VAL A 214 -6.15 -9.33 19.59
CA VAL A 214 -5.86 -8.79 18.25
C VAL A 214 -4.71 -9.58 17.67
N SER A 215 -4.96 -10.31 16.59
CA SER A 215 -3.94 -11.11 15.90
C SER A 215 -3.34 -10.39 14.70
N GLU A 216 -2.24 -10.94 14.18
CA GLU A 216 -1.70 -10.50 12.88
C GLU A 216 -2.69 -10.77 11.73
N ALA A 217 -3.57 -11.77 11.87
CA ALA A 217 -4.63 -12.00 10.90
C ALA A 217 -5.66 -10.88 10.93
N ASP A 218 -6.04 -10.37 12.11
CA ASP A 218 -6.94 -9.21 12.21
C ASP A 218 -6.38 -8.00 11.47
N ALA A 219 -5.13 -7.66 11.74
CA ALA A 219 -4.47 -6.52 11.11
C ALA A 219 -4.39 -6.69 9.59
N LEU A 220 -3.96 -7.87 9.10
CA LEU A 220 -3.88 -8.12 7.66
C LEU A 220 -5.24 -8.03 6.98
N ILE A 221 -6.31 -8.55 7.61
CA ILE A 221 -7.66 -8.49 7.04
C ILE A 221 -8.18 -7.05 7.07
N ALA A 222 -7.95 -6.29 8.15
CA ALA A 222 -8.29 -4.87 8.21
C ALA A 222 -7.66 -4.08 7.05
N TYR A 223 -6.37 -4.33 6.77
CA TYR A 223 -5.68 -3.76 5.61
C TYR A 223 -6.35 -4.16 4.28
N LEU A 224 -6.58 -5.45 4.05
CA LEU A 224 -7.20 -5.96 2.82
C LEU A 224 -8.61 -5.39 2.61
N GLN A 225 -9.39 -5.27 3.67
CA GLN A 225 -10.76 -4.74 3.61
C GLN A 225 -10.82 -3.25 3.27
N MET A 226 -9.75 -2.50 3.55
CA MET A 226 -9.67 -1.09 3.19
C MET A 226 -9.29 -0.89 1.70
N LEU A 227 -8.53 -1.82 1.10
CA LEU A 227 -7.99 -1.66 -0.26
C LEU A 227 -9.07 -1.34 -1.31
N GLY A 228 -8.98 -0.13 -1.86
CA GLY A 228 -9.82 0.35 -2.95
C GLY A 228 -11.18 0.89 -2.54
N THR A 229 -11.41 1.13 -1.24
CA THR A 229 -12.69 1.65 -0.72
C THR A 229 -12.70 3.17 -0.48
N LEU A 230 -11.51 3.78 -0.41
CA LEU A 230 -11.36 5.18 -0.02
C LEU A 230 -11.82 6.16 -1.11
N VAL A 231 -11.41 5.94 -2.36
CA VAL A 231 -11.73 6.82 -3.49
C VAL A 231 -13.19 6.74 -3.88
N ASP A 232 -13.84 7.90 -4.01
CA ASP A 232 -15.12 8.03 -4.72
C ASP A 232 -14.88 8.26 -6.22
N PHE A 233 -14.98 7.19 -7.01
CA PHE A 233 -14.80 7.25 -8.47
C PHE A 233 -15.82 8.11 -9.20
N SER A 234 -16.96 8.48 -8.58
CA SER A 234 -17.93 9.36 -9.22
C SER A 234 -17.46 10.81 -9.34
N THR A 235 -16.50 11.20 -8.48
CA THR A 235 -15.87 12.54 -8.48
C THR A 235 -14.72 12.64 -9.48
N PHE A 236 -14.19 11.50 -9.92
CA PHE A 236 -13.07 11.44 -10.85
C PHE A 236 -13.53 11.70 -12.30
N THR A 237 -12.90 12.68 -12.95
CA THR A 237 -13.12 12.98 -14.38
C THR A 237 -11.87 12.56 -15.18
N PRO A 238 -11.97 11.56 -16.08
CA PRO A 238 -10.86 11.18 -16.93
C PRO A 238 -10.46 12.32 -17.88
N ASP A 239 -9.17 12.61 -18.01
CA ASP A 239 -8.68 13.48 -19.07
C ASP A 239 -8.84 12.76 -20.42
N ALA A 240 -9.69 13.32 -21.29
CA ALA A 240 -10.01 12.75 -22.60
C ALA A 240 -8.82 12.63 -23.56
N ASN A 241 -7.70 13.30 -23.26
CA ASN A 241 -6.49 13.28 -24.09
C ASN A 241 -5.37 12.39 -23.53
N ARG A 242 -5.61 11.68 -22.42
CA ARG A 242 -4.62 10.82 -21.76
C ARG A 242 -4.80 9.35 -22.12
#